data_AF-A0A8T3MQA7-F1
#
_entry.id   AF-A0A8T3MQA7-F1
#
_cell.length_a   1.000
_cell.length_b   1.000
_cell.length_c   1.000
_cell.angle_alpha   90.00
_cell.angle_beta   90.00
_cell.angle_gamma   90.00
#
_symmetry.space_group_name_H-M   'P 1'
#
loop_
_entity.id
_entity.type
_entity.pdbx_description
1 polymer ?
#
loop_
_entity_poly.entity_id
_entity_poly.type
_entity_poly.pdbx_seq_one_letter_code
_entity_poly.pdbx_strand_id
1 'polypeptide(L)'
;MRSVLLRCYPARWRARYGDEFGAILEERPLGPFDVLDILLGAIDAQLRSSGRGAGIREAKGFSMSLRIGGIAAILAAPLLALAWFLGYGLMTIDPVVPGVLLLAGLSLLLVAVAGLTAFQARTDPHVTWAAFAVPAIGLVVFVIGAAATVVTGDDYWELTMLGVLTGVVGSALFAIVTYRTAVLSRGAAMLIGVGSVLPFVAGVTSVYALLVVAIICFLLGWFALGVQAIRLDRPMNEPRPA
;
A
#
# COMPACT_ATOMS: atom_id res chain seq x y z
N MET A 1 13.21 19.72 10.13
CA MET A 1 12.58 18.41 9.87
C MET A 1 12.83 17.39 11.00
N ARG A 2 14.08 17.19 11.45
CA ARG A 2 14.43 16.27 12.57
C ARG A 2 13.58 16.43 13.83
N SER A 3 13.42 17.65 14.31
CA SER A 3 12.62 17.95 15.51
C SER A 3 11.15 17.56 15.37
N VAL A 4 10.61 17.62 14.15
CA VAL A 4 9.24 17.18 13.85
C VAL A 4 9.14 15.67 13.92
N LEU A 5 10.08 14.94 13.30
CA LEU A 5 10.11 13.47 13.31
C LEU A 5 10.28 12.91 14.72
N LEU A 6 11.18 13.50 15.52
CA LEU A 6 11.34 13.12 16.93
C LEU A 6 10.05 13.32 17.71
N ARG A 7 9.35 14.46 17.51
CA ARG A 7 8.09 14.76 18.22
C ARG A 7 6.97 13.77 17.95
N CYS A 8 7.00 13.03 16.83
CA CYS A 8 6.03 11.96 16.55
C CYS A 8 6.12 10.81 17.57
N TYR A 9 7.28 10.60 18.20
CA TYR A 9 7.47 9.54 19.19
C TYR A 9 6.94 9.94 20.59
N PRO A 10 6.42 8.96 21.36
CA PRO A 10 5.90 9.20 22.70
C PRO A 10 7.00 9.71 23.65
N ALA A 11 6.61 10.57 24.60
CA ALA A 11 7.56 11.28 25.48
C ALA A 11 8.51 10.35 26.23
N ARG A 12 8.02 9.20 26.71
CA ARG A 12 8.83 8.19 27.42
C ARG A 12 9.90 7.55 26.52
N TRP A 13 9.59 7.32 25.25
CA TRP A 13 10.56 6.79 24.28
C TRP A 13 11.65 7.82 23.99
N ARG A 14 11.24 9.08 23.76
CA ARG A 14 12.17 10.20 23.53
C ARG A 14 13.11 10.42 24.71
N ALA A 15 12.62 10.32 25.94
CA ALA A 15 13.46 10.48 27.13
C ALA A 15 14.58 9.41 27.25
N ARG A 16 14.41 8.24 26.60
CA ARG A 16 15.40 7.16 26.64
C ARG A 16 16.30 7.10 25.41
N TYR A 17 15.74 7.31 24.21
CA TYR A 17 16.45 7.10 22.94
C TYR A 17 16.50 8.34 22.04
N GLY A 18 15.90 9.47 22.47
CA GLY A 18 15.72 10.65 21.62
C GLY A 18 17.05 11.25 21.16
N ASP A 19 18.04 11.30 22.05
CA ASP A 19 19.35 11.90 21.75
C ASP A 19 20.17 11.00 20.80
N GLU A 20 20.22 9.69 21.05
CA GLU A 20 20.88 8.70 20.17
C GLU A 20 20.24 8.69 18.78
N PHE A 21 18.91 8.64 18.71
CA PHE A 21 18.21 8.65 17.44
C PHE A 21 18.40 9.98 16.71
N GLY A 22 18.39 11.10 17.45
CA GLY A 22 18.74 12.42 16.93
C GLY A 22 20.10 12.40 16.22
N ALA A 23 21.14 11.89 16.89
CA ALA A 23 22.49 11.74 16.36
C ALA A 23 22.53 10.91 15.06
N ILE A 24 21.80 9.78 15.00
CA ILE A 24 21.72 8.96 13.78
C ILE A 24 21.09 9.73 12.61
N LEU A 25 20.05 10.52 12.88
CA LEU A 25 19.46 11.41 11.87
C LEU A 25 20.41 12.53 11.46
N GLU A 26 21.46 12.80 12.25
CA GLU A 26 22.51 13.79 11.95
C GLU A 26 23.54 13.29 10.96
N GLU A 27 23.97 12.04 11.15
CA GLU A 27 25.02 11.43 10.37
C GLU A 27 24.58 11.04 8.95
N ARG A 28 23.28 10.89 8.70
CA ARG A 28 22.76 10.39 7.43
C ARG A 28 21.79 11.36 6.76
N PRO A 29 21.94 11.62 5.44
CA PRO A 29 20.90 12.31 4.69
C PRO A 29 19.66 11.43 4.66
N LEU A 30 18.53 11.96 5.15
CA LEU A 30 17.26 11.24 5.19
C LEU A 30 16.60 11.26 3.83
N GLY A 31 16.36 10.07 3.27
CA GLY A 31 15.47 9.88 2.14
C GLY A 31 14.00 9.97 2.58
N PRO A 32 13.07 10.17 1.63
CA PRO A 32 11.65 10.22 1.95
C PRO A 32 11.10 8.89 2.52
N PHE A 33 11.71 7.75 2.21
CA PHE A 33 11.36 6.46 2.85
C PHE A 33 11.86 6.35 4.27
N ASP A 34 13.04 6.90 4.58
CA ASP A 34 13.48 6.97 5.97
C ASP A 34 12.46 7.78 6.77
N VAL A 35 11.98 8.90 6.22
CA VAL A 35 10.91 9.68 6.84
C VAL A 35 9.65 8.84 7.04
N LEU A 36 9.18 8.11 6.01
CA LEU A 36 7.97 7.30 6.12
C LEU A 36 8.12 6.14 7.12
N ASP A 37 9.27 5.45 7.10
CA ASP A 37 9.58 4.36 8.02
C ASP A 37 9.67 4.85 9.47
N ILE A 38 10.27 6.03 9.67
CA ILE A 38 10.32 6.71 10.98
C ILE A 38 8.92 7.09 11.45
N LEU A 39 8.08 7.64 10.57
CA LEU A 39 6.69 7.98 10.90
C LEU A 39 5.87 6.73 11.26
N LEU A 40 6.03 5.63 10.51
CA LEU A 40 5.39 4.34 10.81
C LEU A 40 5.88 3.76 12.13
N GLY A 41 7.19 3.83 12.40
CA GLY A 41 7.79 3.43 13.67
C GLY A 41 7.30 4.28 14.85
N ALA A 42 7.09 5.57 14.63
CA ALA A 42 6.50 6.47 15.62
C ALA A 42 5.05 6.08 15.94
N ILE A 43 4.23 5.82 14.91
CA ILE A 43 2.84 5.36 15.08
C ILE A 43 2.80 4.03 15.86
N ASP A 44 3.66 3.07 15.54
CA ASP A 44 3.74 1.80 16.30
C ASP A 44 4.13 2.04 17.76
N ALA A 45 5.15 2.87 18.00
CA ALA A 45 5.56 3.23 19.36
C ALA A 45 4.42 3.89 20.15
N GLN A 46 3.61 4.74 19.51
CA GLN A 46 2.42 5.33 20.11
C GLN A 46 1.39 4.26 20.49
N LEU A 47 1.01 3.40 19.54
CA LEU A 47 0.03 2.32 19.76
C LEU A 47 0.46 1.37 20.89
N ARG A 48 1.75 0.99 20.94
CA ARG A 48 2.29 0.17 22.02
C ARG A 48 2.36 0.90 23.36
N SER A 49 2.63 2.21 23.34
CA SER A 49 2.66 3.01 24.57
C SER A 49 1.26 3.17 25.20
N SER A 50 0.21 3.14 24.39
CA SER A 50 -1.19 3.19 24.83
C SER A 50 -1.66 1.86 25.43
N GLY A 51 -1.05 0.73 25.06
CA GLY A 51 -1.28 -0.58 25.67
C GLY A 51 -0.41 -0.77 26.93
N ARG A 52 -0.94 -0.41 28.10
CA ARG A 52 -0.27 -0.62 29.41
C ARG A 52 0.12 -2.10 29.60
N GLY A 53 1.40 -2.45 29.40
CA GLY A 53 2.02 -3.61 30.05
C GLY A 53 2.39 -4.83 29.19
N ALA A 54 2.74 -4.70 27.91
CA ALA A 54 3.37 -5.81 27.19
C ALA A 54 4.89 -5.76 27.36
N GLY A 55 5.44 -6.74 28.10
CA GLY A 55 6.88 -6.91 28.30
C GLY A 55 7.67 -6.84 27.00
N ILE A 56 8.84 -6.20 27.10
CA ILE A 56 9.77 -5.94 26.01
C ILE A 56 10.23 -7.28 25.43
N ARG A 57 9.50 -7.81 24.45
CA ARG A 57 10.06 -8.75 23.49
C ARG A 57 10.79 -7.91 22.46
N GLU A 58 12.12 -7.98 22.49
CA GLU A 58 13.04 -7.62 21.40
C GLU A 58 12.75 -8.48 20.15
N ALA A 59 11.52 -8.41 19.63
CA ALA A 59 11.18 -9.01 18.36
C ALA A 59 11.70 -8.06 17.29
N LYS A 60 12.86 -8.42 16.72
CA LYS A 60 13.45 -7.93 15.46
C LYS A 60 12.51 -6.97 14.71
N GLY A 61 12.92 -5.71 14.58
CA GLY A 61 12.17 -4.60 13.96
C GLY A 61 11.81 -4.77 12.46
N PHE A 62 11.84 -5.99 11.96
CA PHE A 62 11.60 -6.41 10.58
C PHE A 62 10.12 -6.73 10.28
N SER A 63 9.23 -6.58 11.27
CA SER A 63 7.91 -7.24 11.31
C SER A 63 6.72 -6.34 10.94
N MET A 64 6.77 -5.07 11.32
CA MET A 64 5.55 -4.25 11.34
C MET A 64 5.18 -3.64 9.98
N SER A 65 6.13 -3.17 9.18
CA SER A 65 5.84 -2.67 7.83
C SER A 65 5.26 -3.77 6.94
N LEU A 66 5.77 -5.00 7.07
CA LEU A 66 5.27 -6.17 6.36
C LEU A 66 3.84 -6.53 6.80
N ARG A 67 3.56 -6.50 8.11
CA ARG A 67 2.22 -6.71 8.66
C ARG A 67 1.23 -5.65 8.20
N ILE A 68 1.58 -4.38 8.36
CA ILE A 68 0.72 -3.25 7.98
C ILE A 68 0.45 -3.31 6.47
N GLY A 69 1.50 -3.49 5.66
CA GLY A 69 1.37 -3.62 4.21
C GLY A 69 0.51 -4.84 3.81
N GLY A 70 0.69 -5.97 4.50
CA GLY A 70 -0.08 -7.19 4.25
C GLY A 70 -1.57 -7.06 4.62
N ILE A 71 -1.88 -6.48 5.79
CA ILE A 71 -3.25 -6.20 6.21
C ILE A 71 -3.90 -5.21 5.25
N ALA A 72 -3.19 -4.14 4.88
CA ALA A 72 -3.69 -3.15 3.93
C ALA A 72 -4.00 -3.79 2.57
N ALA A 73 -3.16 -4.70 2.07
CA ALA A 73 -3.42 -5.44 0.83
C ALA A 73 -4.69 -6.31 0.91
N ILE A 74 -4.89 -7.00 2.03
CA ILE A 74 -6.08 -7.84 2.27
C ILE A 74 -7.36 -6.99 2.31
N LEU A 75 -7.32 -5.80 2.92
CA LEU A 75 -8.47 -4.92 3.04
C LEU A 75 -8.73 -4.11 1.75
N ALA A 76 -7.69 -3.73 1.02
CA ALA A 76 -7.81 -3.01 -0.24
C ALA A 76 -8.57 -3.84 -1.29
N ALA A 77 -8.28 -5.14 -1.40
CA ALA A 77 -8.90 -6.02 -2.40
C ALA A 77 -10.44 -6.02 -2.37
N PRO A 78 -11.13 -6.34 -1.24
CA PRO A 78 -12.59 -6.33 -1.19
C PRO A 78 -13.19 -4.92 -1.34
N LEU A 79 -12.52 -3.87 -0.86
CA LEU A 79 -13.00 -2.49 -1.05
C LEU A 79 -12.99 -2.09 -2.53
N LEU A 80 -11.91 -2.39 -3.24
CA LEU A 80 -11.81 -2.15 -4.69
C LEU A 80 -12.82 -3.00 -5.46
N ALA A 81 -13.02 -4.26 -5.07
CA ALA A 81 -14.03 -5.13 -5.65
C ALA A 81 -15.44 -4.52 -5.51
N LEU A 82 -15.78 -4.05 -4.31
CA LEU A 82 -17.06 -3.44 -4.02
C LEU A 82 -17.23 -2.12 -4.77
N ALA A 83 -16.19 -1.27 -4.79
CA ALA A 83 -16.19 -0.01 -5.52
C ALA A 83 -16.48 -0.22 -7.02
N TRP A 84 -15.82 -1.19 -7.65
CA TRP A 84 -16.08 -1.52 -9.06
C TRP A 84 -17.46 -2.13 -9.28
N PHE A 85 -17.87 -3.07 -8.43
CA PHE A 85 -19.19 -3.70 -8.55
C PHE A 85 -20.32 -2.68 -8.44
N LEU A 86 -20.24 -1.76 -7.48
CA LEU A 86 -21.22 -0.68 -7.32
C LEU A 86 -21.12 0.37 -8.44
N GLY A 87 -19.90 0.71 -8.87
CA GLY A 87 -19.65 1.69 -9.93
C GLY A 87 -20.10 1.24 -11.32
N TYR A 88 -20.24 -0.07 -11.57
CA TYR A 88 -20.76 -0.60 -12.83
C TYR A 88 -22.26 -0.29 -13.05
N GLY A 89 -22.97 0.22 -12.04
CA GLY A 89 -24.38 0.59 -12.16
C GLY A 89 -25.35 -0.59 -12.10
N LEU A 90 -24.92 -1.74 -11.54
CA LEU A 90 -25.82 -2.88 -11.29
C LEU A 90 -26.86 -2.60 -10.20
N MET A 91 -26.62 -1.57 -9.38
CA MET A 91 -27.51 -1.11 -8.33
C MET A 91 -27.66 0.41 -8.40
N THR A 92 -28.87 0.92 -8.14
CA THR A 92 -29.14 2.35 -8.01
C THR A 92 -28.65 2.83 -6.63
N ILE A 93 -27.42 3.34 -6.58
CA ILE A 93 -26.80 3.89 -5.36
C ILE A 93 -26.28 5.28 -5.69
N ASP A 94 -26.22 6.15 -4.67
CA ASP A 94 -25.57 7.45 -4.79
C ASP A 94 -24.12 7.30 -5.32
N PRO A 95 -23.73 7.99 -6.40
CA PRO A 95 -22.40 7.88 -7.02
C PRO A 95 -21.25 8.25 -6.08
N VAL A 96 -21.52 8.98 -4.99
CA VAL A 96 -20.51 9.29 -3.97
C VAL A 96 -20.01 8.02 -3.26
N VAL A 97 -20.87 7.01 -3.07
CA VAL A 97 -20.52 5.77 -2.35
C VAL A 97 -19.41 4.97 -3.05
N PRO A 98 -19.51 4.58 -4.34
CA PRO A 98 -18.43 3.89 -5.03
C PRO A 98 -17.16 4.75 -5.13
N GLY A 99 -17.29 6.08 -5.25
CA GLY A 99 -16.15 7.00 -5.26
C GLY A 99 -15.35 6.98 -3.94
N VAL A 100 -16.04 7.01 -2.79
CA VAL A 100 -15.41 6.92 -1.46
C VAL A 100 -14.77 5.55 -1.24
N LEU A 101 -15.44 4.47 -1.64
CA LEU A 101 -14.89 3.11 -1.55
C LEU A 101 -13.64 2.94 -2.42
N LEU A 102 -13.65 3.51 -3.63
CA LEU A 102 -12.50 3.51 -4.54
C LEU A 102 -11.33 4.29 -3.93
N LEU A 103 -11.59 5.49 -3.39
CA LEU A 103 -10.56 6.29 -2.71
C LEU A 103 -9.94 5.53 -1.52
N ALA A 104 -10.77 4.92 -0.67
CA ALA A 104 -10.31 4.14 0.47
C ALA A 104 -9.50 2.91 0.02
N GLY A 105 -9.98 2.20 -1.00
CA GLY A 105 -9.30 1.05 -1.60
C GLY A 105 -7.93 1.41 -2.18
N LEU A 106 -7.84 2.50 -2.95
CA LEU A 106 -6.58 3.00 -3.52
C LEU A 106 -5.61 3.50 -2.44
N SER A 107 -6.12 4.13 -1.39
CA SER A 107 -5.30 4.58 -0.26
C SER A 107 -4.70 3.40 0.50
N LEU A 108 -5.49 2.36 0.77
CA LEU A 108 -4.99 1.12 1.37
C LEU A 108 -4.02 0.38 0.44
N LEU A 109 -4.27 0.41 -0.86
CA LEU A 109 -3.34 -0.14 -1.85
C LEU A 109 -1.98 0.57 -1.79
N LEU A 110 -1.97 1.90 -1.66
CA LEU A 110 -0.74 2.66 -1.51
C LEU A 110 0.00 2.31 -0.21
N VAL A 111 -0.72 2.14 0.90
CA VAL A 111 -0.15 1.64 2.16
C VAL A 111 0.42 0.23 2.00
N ALA A 112 -0.26 -0.64 1.25
CA ALA A 112 0.21 -1.97 0.92
C ALA A 112 1.52 -1.92 0.13
N VAL A 113 1.56 -1.13 -0.94
CA VAL A 113 2.78 -0.91 -1.74
C VAL A 113 3.90 -0.39 -0.83
N ALA A 114 3.67 0.65 -0.03
CA ALA A 114 4.68 1.22 0.85
C ALA A 114 5.26 0.19 1.84
N GLY A 115 4.39 -0.55 2.53
CA GLY A 115 4.81 -1.54 3.53
C GLY A 115 5.57 -2.71 2.93
N LEU A 116 5.15 -3.18 1.75
CA LEU A 116 5.80 -4.31 1.07
C LEU A 116 7.07 -3.90 0.31
N THR A 117 7.14 -2.67 -0.22
CA THR A 117 8.32 -2.15 -0.94
C THR A 117 9.49 -1.82 -0.04
N ALA A 118 9.26 -1.49 1.24
CA ALA A 118 10.33 -1.21 2.20
C ALA A 118 11.39 -2.33 2.28
N PHE A 119 11.00 -3.59 2.04
CA PHE A 119 11.93 -4.73 1.99
C PHE A 119 12.70 -4.81 0.67
N GLN A 120 12.06 -4.44 -0.43
CA GLN A 120 12.59 -4.56 -1.80
C GLN A 120 13.59 -3.44 -2.12
N ALA A 121 13.46 -2.28 -1.47
CA ALA A 121 14.30 -1.10 -1.70
C ALA A 121 15.80 -1.36 -1.45
N ARG A 122 16.15 -2.41 -0.69
CA ARG A 122 17.55 -2.79 -0.43
C ARG A 122 18.25 -3.38 -1.64
N THR A 123 17.50 -3.95 -2.58
CA THR A 123 18.07 -4.68 -3.74
C THR A 123 18.02 -3.84 -5.01
N ASP A 124 16.91 -3.13 -5.26
CA ASP A 124 16.72 -2.32 -6.48
C ASP A 124 15.98 -1.01 -6.15
N PRO A 125 16.66 -0.02 -5.52
CA PRO A 125 16.01 1.15 -4.94
C PRO A 125 15.25 1.98 -5.98
N HIS A 126 15.79 2.15 -7.19
CA HIS A 126 15.19 3.00 -8.21
C HIS A 126 13.85 2.45 -8.70
N VAL A 127 13.77 1.15 -9.00
CA VAL A 127 12.52 0.55 -9.49
C VAL A 127 11.51 0.43 -8.36
N THR A 128 11.96 0.16 -7.13
CA THR A 128 11.09 0.19 -5.94
C THR A 128 10.51 1.58 -5.68
N TRP A 129 11.31 2.64 -5.84
CA TRP A 129 10.84 4.02 -5.76
C TRP A 129 9.79 4.32 -6.82
N ALA A 130 10.03 3.91 -8.07
CA ALA A 130 9.06 4.10 -9.15
C ALA A 130 7.74 3.36 -8.87
N ALA A 131 7.82 2.12 -8.38
CA ALA A 131 6.67 1.30 -8.03
C ALA A 131 5.79 1.92 -6.92
N PHE A 132 6.37 2.75 -6.05
CA PHE A 132 5.63 3.51 -5.02
C PHE A 132 5.20 4.91 -5.48
N ALA A 133 6.08 5.65 -6.16
CA ALA A 133 5.82 7.02 -6.56
C ALA A 133 4.72 7.11 -7.61
N VAL A 134 4.70 6.20 -8.58
CA VAL A 134 3.67 6.15 -9.63
C VAL A 134 2.25 6.02 -9.03
N PRO A 135 1.92 5.02 -8.18
CA PRO A 135 0.59 4.92 -7.61
C PRO A 135 0.28 6.06 -6.64
N ALA A 136 1.27 6.65 -5.95
CA ALA A 136 1.06 7.83 -5.12
C ALA A 136 0.61 9.03 -5.97
N ILE A 137 1.26 9.28 -7.11
CA ILE A 137 0.87 10.32 -8.07
C ILE A 137 -0.54 10.01 -8.60
N GLY A 138 -0.82 8.76 -8.96
CA GLY A 138 -2.15 8.33 -9.39
C GLY A 138 -3.24 8.64 -8.37
N LEU A 139 -2.99 8.36 -7.08
CA LEU A 139 -3.92 8.69 -6.00
C LEU A 139 -4.16 10.20 -5.87
N VAL A 140 -3.10 11.02 -5.96
CA VAL A 140 -3.24 12.48 -5.93
C VAL A 140 -4.08 12.98 -7.10
N VAL A 141 -3.78 12.50 -8.31
CA VAL A 141 -4.54 12.85 -9.53
C VAL A 141 -6.01 12.43 -9.39
N PHE A 142 -6.28 11.25 -8.86
CA PHE A 142 -7.63 10.78 -8.56
C PHE A 142 -8.37 11.71 -7.59
N VAL A 143 -7.72 12.10 -6.48
CA VAL A 143 -8.31 13.00 -5.48
C VAL A 143 -8.62 14.37 -6.08
N ILE A 144 -7.72 14.90 -6.92
CA ILE A 144 -7.95 16.17 -7.61
C ILE A 144 -9.16 16.07 -8.54
N GLY A 145 -9.26 14.99 -9.34
CA GLY A 145 -10.41 14.75 -10.21
C GLY A 145 -11.73 14.66 -9.43
N ALA A 146 -11.76 13.83 -8.40
CA ALA A 146 -12.94 13.67 -7.55
C ALA A 146 -13.35 14.98 -6.85
N ALA A 147 -12.38 15.73 -6.31
CA ALA A 147 -12.65 17.01 -5.66
C ALA A 147 -13.14 18.07 -6.66
N ALA A 148 -12.57 18.12 -7.86
CA ALA A 148 -12.99 19.04 -8.91
C ALA A 148 -14.45 18.79 -9.30
N THR A 149 -14.87 17.53 -9.47
CA THR A 149 -16.28 17.18 -9.71
C THR A 149 -17.20 17.69 -8.60
N VAL A 150 -16.81 17.51 -7.33
CA VAL A 150 -17.64 17.95 -6.20
C VAL A 150 -17.74 19.48 -6.10
N VAL A 151 -16.64 20.20 -6.37
CA VAL A 151 -16.57 21.66 -6.20
C VAL A 151 -17.25 22.41 -7.34
N THR A 152 -17.06 21.95 -8.57
CA THR A 152 -17.54 22.66 -9.78
C THR A 152 -18.91 22.16 -10.25
N GLY A 153 -19.25 20.90 -9.95
CA GLY A 153 -20.38 20.20 -10.54
C GLY A 153 -20.12 19.64 -11.95
N ASP A 154 -18.95 19.92 -12.55
CA ASP A 154 -18.58 19.41 -13.87
C ASP A 154 -18.01 17.99 -13.79
N ASP A 155 -18.13 17.22 -14.87
CA ASP A 155 -17.61 15.86 -14.92
C ASP A 155 -16.10 15.84 -15.24
N TYR A 156 -15.27 15.57 -14.23
CA TYR A 156 -13.82 15.33 -14.33
C TYR A 156 -13.47 13.83 -14.38
N TRP A 157 -14.30 13.02 -15.03
CA TRP A 157 -14.09 11.59 -15.22
C TRP A 157 -12.69 11.26 -15.77
N GLU A 158 -12.21 12.00 -16.77
CA GLU A 158 -10.91 11.75 -17.40
C GLU A 158 -9.76 11.84 -16.39
N LEU A 159 -9.77 12.86 -15.53
CA LEU A 159 -8.73 13.05 -14.52
C LEU A 159 -8.80 11.96 -13.44
N THR A 160 -10.02 11.59 -13.05
CA THR A 160 -10.27 10.50 -12.10
C THR A 160 -9.77 9.16 -12.64
N MET A 161 -10.10 8.83 -13.89
CA MET A 161 -9.63 7.63 -14.57
C MET A 161 -8.12 7.62 -14.78
N LEU A 162 -7.52 8.76 -15.15
CA LEU A 162 -6.07 8.90 -15.26
C LEU A 162 -5.39 8.53 -13.94
N GLY A 163 -5.95 8.98 -12.81
CA GLY A 163 -5.48 8.60 -11.48
C GLY A 163 -5.53 7.09 -11.23
N VAL A 164 -6.66 6.44 -11.54
CA VAL A 164 -6.83 4.98 -11.42
C VAL A 164 -5.83 4.23 -12.31
N LEU A 165 -5.72 4.59 -13.59
CA LEU A 165 -4.81 3.96 -14.55
C LEU A 165 -3.35 4.09 -14.10
N THR A 166 -2.96 5.26 -13.59
CA THR A 166 -1.64 5.49 -13.03
C THR A 166 -1.39 4.57 -11.82
N GLY A 167 -2.39 4.38 -10.95
CA GLY A 167 -2.35 3.41 -9.85
C GLY A 167 -2.14 1.96 -10.31
N VAL A 168 -2.82 1.56 -11.39
CA VAL A 168 -2.69 0.22 -12.01
C VAL A 168 -1.29 0.02 -12.60
N VAL A 169 -0.75 1.01 -13.31
CA VAL A 169 0.64 0.98 -13.84
C VAL A 169 1.65 0.85 -12.69
N GLY A 170 1.45 1.59 -11.61
CA GLY A 170 2.23 1.47 -10.39
C GLY A 170 2.25 0.05 -9.80
N SER A 171 1.08 -0.58 -9.75
CA SER A 171 0.91 -1.96 -9.29
C SER A 171 1.61 -2.97 -10.20
N ALA A 172 1.65 -2.73 -11.51
CA ALA A 172 2.42 -3.55 -12.46
C ALA A 172 3.93 -3.44 -12.22
N LEU A 173 4.45 -2.23 -11.98
CA LEU A 173 5.85 -2.02 -11.62
C LEU A 173 6.19 -2.75 -10.32
N PHE A 174 5.34 -2.63 -9.30
CA PHE A 174 5.49 -3.36 -8.04
C PHE A 174 5.52 -4.88 -8.25
N ALA A 175 4.63 -5.42 -9.10
CA ALA A 175 4.62 -6.83 -9.46
C ALA A 175 5.94 -7.27 -10.10
N ILE A 176 6.50 -6.48 -11.02
CA ILE A 176 7.78 -6.77 -11.68
C ILE A 176 8.91 -6.84 -10.66
N VAL A 177 9.02 -5.85 -9.76
CA VAL A 177 10.04 -5.83 -8.69
C VAL A 177 9.89 -7.03 -7.77
N THR A 178 8.65 -7.32 -7.36
CA THR A 178 8.34 -8.46 -6.49
C THR A 178 8.72 -9.79 -7.13
N TYR A 179 8.44 -9.93 -8.42
CA TYR A 179 8.78 -11.13 -9.18
C TYR A 179 10.31 -11.31 -9.30
N ARG A 180 11.05 -10.22 -9.58
CA ARG A 180 12.53 -10.24 -9.72
C ARG A 180 13.23 -10.53 -8.40
N THR A 181 12.81 -9.88 -7.32
CA THR A 181 13.46 -10.03 -6.00
C THR A 181 13.13 -11.34 -5.31
N ALA A 182 11.99 -11.97 -5.65
CA ALA A 182 11.53 -13.24 -5.09
C ALA A 182 11.43 -13.26 -3.55
N VAL A 183 11.34 -12.08 -2.93
CA VAL A 183 11.16 -11.91 -1.48
C VAL A 183 9.72 -12.29 -1.07
N LEU A 184 8.77 -12.08 -1.98
CA LEU A 184 7.36 -12.49 -1.84
C LEU A 184 6.97 -13.46 -2.96
N SER A 185 5.72 -13.93 -2.97
CA SER A 185 5.19 -14.94 -3.88
C SER A 185 5.21 -14.44 -5.32
N ARG A 186 5.97 -15.15 -6.16
CA ARG A 186 6.00 -14.93 -7.61
C ARG A 186 4.64 -15.15 -8.26
N GLY A 187 3.87 -16.12 -7.78
CA GLY A 187 2.52 -16.39 -8.31
C GLY A 187 1.57 -15.23 -8.05
N ALA A 188 1.59 -14.66 -6.84
CA ALA A 188 0.76 -13.51 -6.50
C ALA A 188 1.20 -12.25 -7.27
N ALA A 189 2.51 -12.03 -7.43
CA ALA A 189 3.04 -10.98 -8.29
C ALA A 189 2.61 -11.14 -9.76
N MET A 190 2.64 -12.36 -10.30
CA MET A 190 2.17 -12.63 -11.67
C MET A 190 0.69 -12.31 -11.83
N LEU A 191 -0.16 -12.66 -10.85
CA LEU A 191 -1.58 -12.30 -10.86
C LEU A 191 -1.79 -10.78 -10.89
N ILE A 192 -1.04 -10.00 -10.09
CA ILE A 192 -1.11 -8.53 -10.12
C ILE A 192 -0.67 -8.00 -11.47
N GLY A 193 0.44 -8.51 -12.02
CA GLY A 193 0.96 -8.09 -13.33
C GLY A 193 -0.05 -8.35 -14.45
N VAL A 194 -0.60 -9.56 -14.53
CA VAL A 194 -1.64 -9.94 -15.49
C VAL A 194 -2.90 -9.09 -15.30
N GLY A 195 -3.37 -8.94 -14.06
CA GLY A 195 -4.54 -8.12 -13.74
C GLY A 195 -4.37 -6.63 -14.03
N SER A 196 -3.13 -6.14 -14.08
CA SER A 196 -2.83 -4.74 -14.43
C SER A 196 -2.74 -4.50 -15.94
N VAL A 197 -2.35 -5.52 -16.73
CA VAL A 197 -2.17 -5.39 -18.19
C VAL A 197 -3.45 -5.72 -18.96
N LEU A 198 -4.18 -6.76 -18.53
CA LEU A 198 -5.39 -7.22 -19.22
C LEU A 198 -6.49 -6.16 -19.41
N PRO A 199 -6.72 -5.17 -18.53
CA PRO A 199 -7.73 -4.14 -18.76
C PRO A 199 -7.46 -3.33 -20.03
N PHE A 200 -6.19 -3.08 -20.37
CA PHE A 200 -5.81 -2.38 -21.60
C PHE A 200 -6.10 -3.23 -22.84
N VAL A 201 -5.80 -4.53 -22.79
CA VAL A 201 -6.13 -5.48 -23.86
C VAL A 201 -7.65 -5.58 -24.05
N ALA A 202 -8.40 -5.66 -22.95
CA ALA A 202 -9.85 -5.69 -22.97
C ALA A 202 -10.43 -4.41 -23.60
N GLY A 203 -9.86 -3.25 -23.31
CA GLY A 203 -10.26 -1.97 -23.89
C GLY A 203 -10.03 -1.90 -25.41
N VAL A 204 -8.93 -2.44 -25.91
CA VAL A 204 -8.63 -2.47 -27.36
C VAL A 204 -9.49 -3.49 -28.11
N THR A 205 -9.81 -4.62 -27.48
CA THR A 205 -10.52 -5.74 -28.11
C THR A 205 -12.02 -5.75 -27.87
N SER A 206 -12.52 -4.89 -26.98
CA SER A 206 -13.92 -4.84 -26.53
C SER A 206 -14.43 -6.17 -25.91
N VAL A 207 -13.54 -7.00 -25.38
CA VAL A 207 -13.90 -8.28 -24.75
C VAL A 207 -14.08 -8.09 -23.25
N TYR A 208 -15.30 -7.79 -22.81
CA TYR A 208 -15.62 -7.54 -21.39
C TYR A 208 -15.25 -8.69 -20.44
N ALA A 209 -15.30 -9.94 -20.93
CA ALA A 209 -14.87 -11.09 -20.14
C ALA A 209 -13.39 -10.98 -19.71
N LEU A 210 -12.53 -10.41 -20.55
CA LEU A 210 -11.11 -10.17 -20.20
C LEU A 210 -10.98 -9.13 -19.10
N LEU A 211 -11.82 -8.10 -19.08
CA LEU A 211 -11.82 -7.10 -18.02
C LEU A 211 -12.20 -7.71 -16.67
N VAL A 212 -13.23 -8.57 -16.64
CA VAL A 212 -13.63 -9.27 -15.42
C VAL A 212 -12.51 -10.19 -14.91
N VAL A 213 -11.88 -10.95 -15.80
CA VAL A 213 -10.72 -11.80 -15.46
C VAL A 213 -9.57 -10.94 -14.93
N ALA A 214 -9.29 -9.80 -15.55
CA ALA A 214 -8.25 -8.87 -15.12
C ALA A 214 -8.48 -8.39 -13.69
N ILE A 215 -9.70 -7.94 -13.39
CA ILE A 215 -10.11 -7.47 -12.07
C ILE A 215 -9.93 -8.59 -11.04
N ILE A 216 -10.42 -9.80 -11.32
CA ILE A 216 -10.29 -10.95 -10.41
C ILE A 216 -8.82 -11.27 -10.15
N CYS A 217 -7.99 -11.34 -11.19
CA CYS A 217 -6.56 -11.58 -11.05
C CYS A 217 -5.88 -10.50 -10.20
N PHE A 218 -6.19 -9.23 -10.45
CA PHE A 218 -5.62 -8.11 -9.70
C PHE A 218 -5.95 -8.20 -8.22
N LEU A 219 -7.23 -8.41 -7.89
CA LEU A 219 -7.73 -8.50 -6.52
C LEU A 219 -7.16 -9.71 -5.78
N LEU A 220 -7.17 -10.89 -6.41
CA LEU A 220 -6.61 -12.12 -5.83
C LEU A 220 -5.10 -12.01 -5.62
N GLY A 221 -4.39 -11.36 -6.54
CA GLY A 221 -2.95 -11.14 -6.43
C GLY A 221 -2.58 -10.32 -5.19
N TRP A 222 -3.28 -9.20 -4.96
CA TRP A 222 -3.09 -8.37 -3.77
C TRP A 222 -3.47 -9.10 -2.48
N PHE A 223 -4.62 -9.77 -2.47
CA PHE A 223 -5.05 -10.57 -1.32
C PHE A 223 -4.04 -11.66 -0.97
N ALA A 224 -3.55 -12.42 -1.97
CA ALA A 224 -2.57 -13.49 -1.78
C ALA A 224 -1.22 -12.97 -1.26
N LEU A 225 -0.74 -11.84 -1.78
CA LEU A 225 0.47 -11.18 -1.24
C LEU A 225 0.27 -10.77 0.21
N GLY A 226 -0.88 -10.20 0.55
CA GLY A 226 -1.18 -9.77 1.92
C GLY A 226 -1.18 -10.93 2.91
N VAL A 227 -1.83 -12.05 2.56
CA VAL A 227 -1.83 -13.28 3.38
C VAL A 227 -0.42 -13.81 3.58
N GLN A 228 0.41 -13.81 2.53
CA GLN A 228 1.78 -14.28 2.63
C GLN A 228 2.64 -13.36 3.49
N ALA A 229 2.51 -12.04 3.35
CA ALA A 229 3.22 -11.05 4.16
C ALA A 229 2.96 -11.27 5.66
N ILE A 230 1.70 -11.52 6.05
CA ILE A 230 1.34 -11.84 7.44
C ILE A 230 1.93 -13.18 7.89
N ARG A 231 1.97 -14.20 7.01
CA ARG A 231 2.55 -15.52 7.33
C ARG A 231 4.06 -15.45 7.54
N LEU A 232 4.77 -14.67 6.73
CA LEU A 232 6.22 -14.48 6.83
C LEU A 232 6.62 -13.83 8.15
N ASP A 233 5.70 -13.08 8.76
CA ASP A 233 5.97 -12.38 10.01
C ASP A 233 5.64 -13.17 11.29
N ARG A 234 5.33 -14.47 11.17
CA ARG A 234 5.22 -15.34 12.35
C ARG A 234 6.61 -15.64 12.92
N PRO A 235 6.83 -15.45 14.23
CA PRO A 235 8.12 -15.74 14.86
C PRO A 235 8.45 -17.23 14.73
N MET A 236 9.67 -17.55 14.29
CA MET A 236 10.15 -18.92 14.06
C MET A 236 10.14 -19.84 15.29
N ASN A 237 9.81 -19.31 16.48
CA ASN A 237 9.89 -20.03 17.74
C ASN A 237 8.55 -20.63 18.21
N GLU A 238 7.45 -20.47 17.45
CA GLU A 238 6.24 -21.24 17.73
C GLU A 238 6.36 -22.63 17.07
N PRO A 239 6.35 -23.73 17.86
CA PRO A 239 6.35 -25.07 17.30
C PRO A 239 5.15 -25.22 16.35
N ARG A 240 5.40 -25.70 15.13
CA ARG A 240 4.32 -25.95 14.17
C ARG A 240 3.34 -26.93 14.83
N PRO A 241 2.02 -26.61 14.87
CA PRO A 241 1.04 -27.60 15.29
C PRO A 241 1.19 -28.81 14.37
N ALA A 242 1.34 -29.99 15.00
CA ALA A 242 1.49 -31.27 14.33
C ALA A 242 0.24 -31.63 13.52
#